data_AF-A0A286URD8-F1
#
_entry.id   AF-A0A286URD8-F1
#
_cell.length_a   1.000
_cell.length_b   1.000
_cell.length_c   1.000
_cell.angle_alpha   90.00
_cell.angle_beta   90.00
_cell.angle_gamma   90.00
#
_symmetry.space_group_name_H-M   'P 1'
#
loop_
_entity.id
_entity.type
_entity.pdbx_description
1 polymer ?
#
loop_
_entity_poly.entity_id
_entity_poly.type
_entity_poly.pdbx_seq_one_letter_code
_entity_poly.pdbx_strand_id
1 'polypeptide(L)'
;MMFLTVSSSSRSGLPIKSFRPCKIFTRNAGRKPTGHADPQNEIIRRVLYPSNLRNKETPTGTWRPDVGRALKKAIPSKQAHETIERAWLLHERHLRWKRDEEANRKFECMRKAMSELERIDPVLFKEANRVEDPRKRTDVETELLKTLKAYLSSPFVQFIVLTY
;
A
#
# COMPACT_ATOMS: atom_id res chain seq x y z
N MET A 1 -36.59 3.15 30.37
CA MET A 1 -36.62 2.51 29.05
C MET A 1 -36.43 3.58 28.00
N MET A 2 -35.25 3.68 27.38
CA MET A 2 -35.00 4.63 26.29
C MET A 2 -34.89 3.83 24.98
N PHE A 3 -35.85 4.02 24.09
CA PHE A 3 -35.83 3.49 22.73
C PHE A 3 -34.95 4.42 21.89
N LEU A 4 -33.84 3.90 21.36
CA LEU A 4 -33.07 4.58 20.32
C LEU A 4 -33.68 4.25 18.96
N THR A 5 -34.15 5.29 18.29
CA THR A 5 -34.67 5.27 16.93
C THR A 5 -33.53 5.07 15.94
N VAL A 6 -33.62 4.03 15.10
CA VAL A 6 -32.66 3.78 14.03
C VAL A 6 -33.08 4.60 12.80
N SER A 7 -32.33 5.66 12.50
CA SER A 7 -32.47 6.43 11.27
C SER A 7 -32.15 5.58 10.05
N SER A 8 -33.19 5.25 9.28
CA SER A 8 -33.09 4.61 7.97
C SER A 8 -32.54 5.61 6.94
N SER A 9 -31.25 5.53 6.66
CA SER A 9 -30.63 6.31 5.58
C SER A 9 -30.85 5.58 4.25
N SER A 10 -31.88 6.01 3.53
CA SER A 10 -32.22 5.61 2.17
C SER A 10 -31.07 5.96 1.22
N ARG A 11 -30.24 4.96 0.88
CA ARG A 11 -29.28 5.06 -0.22
C ARG A 11 -30.02 4.88 -1.53
N SER A 12 -30.34 6.00 -2.16
CA SER A 12 -30.78 6.05 -3.56
C SER A 12 -29.79 5.28 -4.43
N GLY A 13 -30.29 4.26 -5.12
CA GLY A 13 -29.52 3.45 -6.05
C GLY A 13 -29.01 4.31 -7.19
N LEU A 14 -27.68 4.44 -7.30
CA LEU A 14 -27.07 5.00 -8.49
C LEU A 14 -27.23 3.99 -9.64
N PRO A 15 -27.67 4.43 -10.83
CA PRO A 15 -27.85 3.53 -11.95
C PRO A 15 -26.51 2.90 -12.33
N ILE A 16 -26.52 1.56 -12.44
CA ILE A 16 -25.39 0.78 -12.96
C ILE A 16 -25.16 1.24 -14.40
N LYS A 17 -24.20 2.16 -14.56
CA LYS A 17 -23.71 2.60 -15.86
C LYS A 17 -23.09 1.38 -16.51
N SER A 18 -23.73 0.86 -17.55
CA SER A 18 -23.11 -0.10 -18.46
C SER A 18 -21.74 0.43 -18.85
N PHE A 19 -20.67 -0.33 -18.57
CA PHE A 19 -19.34 -0.03 -19.08
C PHE A 19 -19.37 -0.17 -20.61
N ARG A 20 -19.84 0.87 -21.29
CA ARG A 20 -19.45 1.11 -22.67
C ARG A 20 -18.01 1.58 -22.59
N PRO A 21 -17.02 0.88 -23.16
CA PRO A 21 -15.68 1.42 -23.24
C PRO A 21 -15.81 2.76 -23.96
N CYS A 22 -15.42 3.83 -23.26
CA CYS A 22 -15.40 5.16 -23.82
C CYS A 22 -14.40 5.10 -24.97
N LYS A 23 -14.89 5.03 -26.21
CA LYS A 23 -14.06 5.27 -27.39
C LYS A 23 -13.68 6.73 -27.28
N ILE A 24 -12.55 7.01 -26.62
CA ILE A 24 -11.91 8.31 -26.69
C ILE A 24 -11.52 8.45 -28.16
N PHE A 25 -12.40 9.08 -28.94
CA PHE A 25 -12.01 9.59 -30.24
C PHE A 25 -10.96 10.65 -29.95
N THR A 26 -9.69 10.31 -30.16
CA THR A 26 -8.63 11.30 -30.28
C THR A 26 -9.00 12.17 -31.48
N ARG A 27 -9.74 13.25 -31.24
CA ARG A 27 -9.89 14.33 -32.21
C ARG A 27 -8.49 14.89 -32.38
N ASN A 28 -7.87 14.56 -33.51
CA ASN A 28 -6.62 15.17 -33.96
C ASN A 28 -6.93 16.63 -34.31
N ALA A 29 -7.13 17.47 -33.30
CA ALA A 29 -7.29 18.89 -33.48
C ALA A 29 -5.89 19.50 -33.68
N GLY A 30 -5.60 19.79 -34.95
CA GLY A 30 -4.63 20.81 -35.34
C GLY A 30 -3.15 20.42 -35.26
N ARG A 31 -2.64 19.71 -36.26
CA ARG A 31 -1.27 19.96 -36.73
C ARG A 31 -1.18 19.73 -38.24
N LYS A 32 -0.74 20.77 -38.95
CA LYS A 32 -0.40 20.76 -40.37
C LYS A 32 0.62 19.63 -40.63
N PRO A 33 0.52 18.86 -41.73
CA PRO A 33 1.47 17.80 -42.04
C PRO A 33 2.75 18.43 -42.59
N THR A 34 3.58 18.97 -41.71
CA THR A 34 4.96 19.31 -42.06
C THR A 34 5.82 18.09 -41.81
N GLY A 35 6.27 17.47 -42.91
CA GLY A 35 7.38 16.53 -43.07
C GLY A 35 7.80 15.70 -41.86
N HIS A 36 7.58 14.38 -41.96
CA HIS A 36 8.27 13.34 -41.19
C HIS A 36 8.37 13.60 -39.68
N ALA A 37 7.35 13.16 -38.92
CA ALA A 37 7.53 13.01 -37.48
C ALA A 37 8.74 12.10 -37.23
N ASP A 38 9.69 12.54 -36.41
CA ASP A 38 10.86 11.74 -36.09
C ASP A 38 10.41 10.34 -35.62
N PRO A 39 11.00 9.26 -36.16
CA PRO A 39 10.61 7.91 -35.80
C PRO A 39 10.74 7.66 -34.30
N GLN A 40 11.69 8.34 -33.63
CA GLN A 40 11.85 8.31 -32.18
C GLN A 40 10.64 8.91 -31.45
N ASN A 41 10.12 10.05 -31.91
CA ASN A 41 8.95 10.69 -31.30
C ASN A 41 7.68 9.84 -31.44
N GLU A 42 7.55 9.08 -32.53
CA GLU A 42 6.47 8.11 -32.66
C GLU A 42 6.64 6.89 -31.76
N ILE A 43 7.86 6.36 -31.62
CA ILE A 43 8.17 5.25 -30.71
C ILE A 43 7.86 5.65 -29.26
N ILE A 44 8.34 6.82 -28.82
CA ILE A 44 8.07 7.35 -27.47
C ILE A 44 6.56 7.50 -27.26
N ARG A 45 5.82 8.03 -28.24
CA ARG A 45 4.36 8.17 -28.14
C ARG A 45 3.67 6.82 -28.04
N ARG A 46 4.11 5.81 -28.81
CA ARG A 46 3.55 4.44 -28.77
C ARG A 46 3.86 3.72 -27.46
N VAL A 47 5.00 4.00 -26.82
CA VAL A 47 5.40 3.41 -25.54
C VAL A 47 4.65 4.06 -24.36
N LEU A 48 4.57 5.39 -24.33
CA LEU A 48 3.90 6.13 -23.24
C LEU A 48 2.39 6.04 -23.31
N TYR A 49 1.83 5.98 -24.51
CA TYR A 49 0.39 5.90 -24.75
C TYR A 49 0.08 4.71 -25.67
N PRO A 50 0.19 3.47 -25.15
CA PRO A 50 -0.12 2.28 -25.94
C PRO A 50 -1.58 2.40 -26.44
N SER A 51 -1.79 2.15 -27.73
CA SER A 51 -3.12 2.20 -28.32
C SER A 51 -3.98 1.09 -27.71
N ASN A 52 -4.89 1.44 -26.79
CA ASN A 52 -5.78 0.52 -26.06
C ASN A 52 -6.85 -0.18 -26.95
N LEU A 53 -6.63 -0.28 -28.27
CA LEU A 53 -7.59 -0.70 -29.29
C LEU A 53 -7.36 -2.12 -29.84
N ARG A 54 -6.42 -2.91 -29.29
CA ARG A 54 -6.01 -4.16 -29.94
C ARG A 54 -6.16 -5.40 -29.05
N ASN A 55 -6.71 -6.46 -29.65
CA ASN A 55 -6.65 -7.86 -29.23
C ASN A 55 -5.23 -8.46 -29.33
N LYS A 56 -4.20 -7.66 -29.04
CA LYS A 56 -2.79 -8.10 -29.03
C LYS A 56 -2.18 -7.71 -27.69
N GLU A 57 -1.32 -8.57 -27.17
CA GLU A 57 -0.60 -8.33 -25.92
C GLU A 57 0.19 -7.02 -26.02
N THR A 58 0.02 -6.15 -25.03
CA THR A 58 0.83 -4.92 -24.96
C THR A 58 2.25 -5.27 -24.54
N PRO A 59 3.29 -4.67 -25.15
CA PRO A 59 4.68 -4.95 -24.80
C PRO A 59 5.02 -4.60 -23.35
N THR A 60 4.28 -3.67 -22.74
CA THR A 60 4.42 -3.25 -21.33
C THR A 60 3.63 -4.15 -20.36
N GLY A 61 2.98 -5.22 -20.84
CA GLY A 61 2.27 -6.20 -20.00
C GLY A 61 0.93 -5.72 -19.40
N THR A 62 0.50 -4.50 -19.69
CA THR A 62 -0.74 -3.88 -19.16
C THR A 62 -2.02 -4.61 -19.58
N TRP A 63 -2.06 -5.18 -20.78
CA TRP A 63 -3.19 -5.95 -21.30
C TRP A 63 -2.74 -7.36 -21.71
N ARG A 64 -3.29 -8.37 -21.02
CA ARG A 64 -3.10 -9.79 -21.32
C ARG A 64 -4.46 -10.44 -21.60
N PRO A 65 -4.63 -11.17 -22.72
CA PRO A 65 -5.91 -11.79 -23.09
C PRO A 65 -6.37 -12.84 -22.07
N ASP A 66 -5.43 -13.48 -21.38
CA ASP A 66 -5.71 -14.54 -20.39
C ASP A 66 -6.28 -14.02 -19.08
N VAL A 67 -6.07 -12.74 -18.75
CA VAL A 67 -6.50 -12.17 -17.47
C VAL A 67 -8.02 -12.21 -17.32
N GLY A 68 -8.77 -11.95 -18.40
CA GLY A 68 -10.23 -12.07 -18.36
C GLY A 68 -10.71 -13.50 -18.09
N ARG A 69 -10.02 -14.51 -18.63
CA ARG A 69 -10.32 -15.93 -18.41
C ARG A 69 -9.93 -16.38 -17.01
N ALA A 70 -8.75 -15.95 -16.54
CA ALA A 70 -8.24 -16.23 -15.20
C ALA A 70 -9.12 -15.59 -14.11
N LEU A 71 -9.54 -14.33 -14.30
CA LEU A 71 -10.43 -13.63 -13.38
C LEU A 71 -11.79 -14.34 -13.27
N LYS A 72 -12.38 -14.76 -14.39
CA LYS A 72 -13.64 -15.53 -14.36
C LYS A 72 -13.50 -16.90 -13.68
N LYS A 73 -12.33 -17.53 -13.80
CA LYS A 73 -12.03 -18.80 -13.11
C LYS A 73 -11.84 -18.61 -11.60
N ALA A 74 -11.17 -17.53 -11.21
CA ALA A 74 -10.90 -17.22 -9.80
C ALA A 74 -12.11 -16.63 -9.07
N ILE A 75 -12.94 -15.85 -9.78
CA ILE A 75 -14.09 -15.14 -9.24
C ILE A 75 -15.35 -15.58 -10.00
N PRO A 76 -16.16 -16.49 -9.44
CA PRO A 76 -17.32 -17.03 -10.12
C PRO A 76 -18.49 -16.02 -10.24
N SER A 77 -18.61 -15.08 -9.29
CA SER A 77 -19.67 -14.06 -9.29
C SER A 77 -19.23 -12.72 -8.70
N LYS A 78 -19.92 -11.64 -9.09
CA LYS A 78 -19.70 -10.29 -8.54
C LYS A 78 -19.97 -10.24 -7.03
N GLN A 79 -21.00 -10.94 -6.57
CA GLN A 79 -21.34 -11.02 -5.16
C GLN A 79 -20.24 -11.70 -4.32
N ALA A 80 -19.60 -12.74 -4.88
CA ALA A 80 -18.47 -13.40 -4.22
C ALA A 80 -17.28 -12.44 -4.08
N HIS A 81 -16.96 -11.69 -5.14
CA HIS A 81 -15.93 -10.65 -5.10
C HIS A 81 -16.20 -9.60 -4.02
N GLU A 82 -17.39 -9.01 -3.99
CA GLU A 82 -17.77 -8.01 -2.99
C GLU A 82 -17.69 -8.57 -1.55
N THR A 83 -17.98 -9.86 -1.38
CA THR A 83 -17.91 -10.50 -0.06
C THR A 83 -16.47 -10.73 0.38
N ILE A 84 -15.61 -11.20 -0.53
CA ILE A 84 -14.18 -11.36 -0.27
C ILE A 84 -13.55 -10.00 0.06
N GLU A 85 -13.87 -8.95 -0.69
CA GLU A 85 -13.37 -7.60 -0.43
C GLU A 85 -13.81 -7.08 0.95
N ARG A 86 -15.09 -7.24 1.30
CA ARG A 86 -15.59 -6.83 2.62
C ARG A 86 -14.89 -7.58 3.75
N ALA A 87 -14.70 -8.89 3.61
CA ALA A 87 -14.00 -9.71 4.60
C ALA A 87 -12.54 -9.27 4.75
N TRP A 88 -11.87 -8.99 3.63
CA TRP A 88 -10.49 -8.51 3.62
C TRP A 88 -10.34 -7.15 4.31
N LEU A 89 -11.17 -6.17 3.95
CA LEU A 89 -11.14 -4.84 4.57
C LEU A 89 -11.46 -4.90 6.08
N LEU A 90 -12.34 -5.81 6.49
CA LEU A 90 -12.61 -6.06 7.91
C LEU A 90 -11.38 -6.66 8.61
N HIS A 91 -10.69 -7.61 7.97
CA HIS A 91 -9.47 -8.20 8.49
C HIS A 91 -8.34 -7.16 8.64
N GLU A 92 -8.11 -6.33 7.62
CA GLU A 92 -7.12 -5.24 7.68
C GLU A 92 -7.44 -4.25 8.81
N ARG A 93 -8.72 -3.95 9.03
CA ARG A 93 -9.16 -3.13 10.16
C ARG A 93 -8.81 -3.78 11.49
N HIS A 94 -9.09 -5.07 11.67
CA HIS A 94 -8.73 -5.79 12.89
C HIS A 94 -7.21 -5.83 13.10
N LEU A 95 -6.41 -5.98 12.04
CA LEU A 95 -4.95 -5.92 12.13
C LEU A 95 -4.47 -4.54 12.58
N ARG A 96 -5.11 -3.47 12.10
CA ARG A 96 -4.81 -2.11 12.55
C ARG A 96 -5.13 -1.96 14.03
N TRP A 97 -6.31 -2.37 14.46
CA TRP A 97 -6.72 -2.28 15.87
C TRP A 97 -5.81 -3.09 16.80
N LYS A 98 -5.38 -4.29 16.40
CA LYS A 98 -4.42 -5.08 17.18
C LYS A 98 -3.09 -4.35 17.35
N ARG A 99 -2.56 -3.79 16.26
CA ARG A 99 -1.32 -3.00 16.31
C ARG A 99 -1.47 -1.75 17.19
N ASP A 100 -2.60 -1.06 17.10
CA ASP A 100 -2.90 0.13 17.90
C ASP A 100 -3.05 -0.24 19.39
N GLU A 101 -3.70 -1.37 19.70
CA GLU A 101 -3.84 -1.87 21.07
C GLU A 101 -2.48 -2.24 21.67
N GLU A 102 -1.63 -2.95 20.92
CA GLU A 102 -0.27 -3.27 21.36
C GLU A 102 0.58 -2.01 21.57
N ALA A 103 0.47 -1.02 20.68
CA ALA A 103 1.14 0.26 20.81
C ALA A 103 0.65 1.02 22.06
N ASN A 104 -0.66 1.04 22.30
CA ASN A 104 -1.25 1.66 23.48
C ASN A 104 -0.80 0.97 24.77
N ARG A 105 -0.73 -0.36 24.81
CA ARG A 105 -0.22 -1.11 25.98
C ARG A 105 1.23 -0.75 26.28
N LYS A 106 2.08 -0.68 25.25
CA LYS A 106 3.50 -0.28 25.39
C LYS A 106 3.62 1.16 25.87
N PHE A 107 2.82 2.07 25.31
CA PHE A 107 2.79 3.47 25.69
C PHE A 107 2.33 3.67 27.14
N GLU A 108 1.28 2.96 27.58
CA GLU A 108 0.81 3.00 28.96
C GLU A 108 1.86 2.50 29.95
N CYS A 109 2.57 1.41 29.62
CA CYS A 109 3.67 0.92 30.43
C CYS A 109 4.81 1.96 30.52
N MET A 110 5.22 2.52 29.39
CA MET A 110 6.23 3.57 29.32
C MET A 110 5.83 4.81 30.13
N ARG A 111 4.58 5.25 30.02
CA ARG A 111 4.06 6.40 30.77
C ARG A 111 4.13 6.16 32.27
N LYS A 112 3.70 4.98 32.74
CA LYS A 112 3.80 4.60 34.15
C LYS A 112 5.24 4.62 34.65
N ALA A 113 6.16 4.01 33.89
CA ALA A 113 7.58 4.00 34.23
C ALA A 113 8.17 5.42 34.31
N MET A 114 7.83 6.30 33.36
CA MET A 114 8.29 7.70 33.39
C MET A 114 7.71 8.50 34.57
N SER A 115 6.44 8.28 34.93
CA SER A 115 5.83 8.89 36.12
C SER A 115 6.45 8.40 37.43
N GLU A 116 6.90 7.15 37.50
CA GLU A 116 7.65 6.64 38.65
C GLU A 116 9.05 7.23 38.70
N LEU A 117 9.73 7.30 37.54
CA LEU A 117 11.07 7.88 37.44
C LEU A 117 11.10 9.35 37.87
N GLU A 118 10.11 10.14 37.45
CA GLU A 118 9.98 11.55 37.85
C GLU A 118 9.94 11.74 39.38
N ARG A 119 9.35 10.79 40.11
CA ARG A 119 9.24 10.83 41.57
C ARG A 119 10.54 10.43 42.27
N ILE A 120 11.30 9.50 41.68
CA ILE A 120 12.52 8.96 42.29
C ILE A 120 13.72 9.85 41.96
N ASP A 121 13.91 10.17 40.68
CA ASP A 121 15.05 10.96 40.19
C ASP A 121 14.63 11.94 39.07
N PRO A 122 14.44 13.23 39.40
CA PRO A 122 14.06 14.24 38.43
C PRO A 122 15.19 14.62 37.47
N VAL A 123 16.46 14.32 37.79
CA VAL A 123 17.60 14.58 36.90
C VAL A 123 17.57 13.58 35.75
N LEU A 124 17.43 12.29 36.08
CA LEU A 124 17.36 11.23 35.07
C LEU A 124 16.11 11.34 34.20
N PHE A 125 14.97 11.77 34.76
CA PHE A 125 13.76 12.06 33.99
C PHE A 125 13.96 13.16 32.93
N LYS A 126 14.70 14.22 33.25
CA LYS A 126 15.02 15.29 32.29
C LYS A 126 15.92 14.79 31.18
N GLU A 127 16.90 13.94 31.51
CA GLU A 127 17.79 13.33 30.53
C GLU A 127 17.02 12.38 29.59
N ALA A 128 16.14 11.54 30.13
CA ALA A 128 15.33 10.61 29.34
C ALA A 128 14.34 11.31 28.39
N ASN A 129 13.87 12.52 28.73
CA ASN A 129 12.99 13.33 27.87
C ASN A 129 13.74 14.25 26.90
N ARG A 130 15.06 14.12 26.79
CA ARG A 130 15.84 14.88 25.82
C ARG A 130 15.37 14.54 24.41
N VAL A 131 15.03 15.57 23.64
CA VAL A 131 14.60 15.41 22.25
C VAL A 131 15.82 15.05 21.41
N GLU A 132 15.90 13.79 21.01
CA GLU A 132 16.93 13.33 20.07
C GLU A 132 16.51 13.58 18.63
N ASP A 133 17.47 13.94 17.78
CA ASP A 133 17.26 14.17 16.35
C ASP A 133 16.94 12.81 15.68
N PRO A 134 15.73 12.60 15.12
CA PRO A 134 15.33 11.28 14.57
C PRO A 134 16.11 10.87 13.31
N ARG A 135 16.93 11.78 12.76
CA ARG A 135 17.78 11.53 11.58
C ARG A 135 19.20 11.14 11.95
N LYS A 136 19.63 11.41 13.17
CA LYS A 136 20.97 11.05 13.65
C LYS A 136 20.86 9.69 14.33
N ARG A 137 21.50 8.68 13.74
CA ARG A 137 21.66 7.39 14.42
C ARG A 137 22.67 7.56 15.53
N THR A 138 22.37 7.01 16.70
CA THR A 138 23.29 7.03 17.82
C THR A 138 24.46 6.09 17.56
N ASP A 139 25.64 6.38 18.11
CA ASP A 139 26.83 5.55 17.87
C ASP A 139 26.59 4.09 18.29
N VAL A 140 25.85 3.89 19.38
CA VAL A 140 25.42 2.57 19.89
C VAL A 140 24.58 1.82 18.86
N GLU A 141 23.61 2.48 18.21
CA GLU A 141 22.84 1.88 17.13
C GLU A 141 23.72 1.51 15.94
N THR A 142 24.72 2.33 15.60
CA THR A 142 25.64 2.00 14.51
C THR A 142 26.49 0.76 14.83
N GLU A 143 26.89 0.57 16.08
CA GLU A 143 27.64 -0.61 16.53
C GLU A 143 26.76 -1.87 16.51
N LEU A 144 25.52 -1.78 17.00
CA LEU A 144 24.56 -2.88 16.92
C LEU A 144 24.23 -3.25 15.46
N LEU A 145 24.14 -2.27 14.56
CA LEU A 145 23.95 -2.56 13.13
C LEU A 145 25.19 -3.22 12.52
N LYS A 146 26.40 -2.87 12.95
CA LYS A 146 27.64 -3.54 12.52
C LYS A 146 27.66 -4.99 12.99
N THR A 147 27.25 -5.27 14.24
CA THR A 147 27.21 -6.64 14.77
C THR A 147 26.14 -7.48 14.09
N LEU A 148 24.92 -6.96 13.92
CA LEU A 148 23.84 -7.66 13.20
C LEU A 148 24.20 -7.93 11.73
N LYS A 149 24.85 -6.97 11.06
CA LYS A 149 25.35 -7.15 9.69
C LYS A 149 26.41 -8.25 9.62
N ALA A 150 27.31 -8.33 10.60
CA ALA A 150 28.31 -9.40 10.68
C ALA A 150 27.69 -10.78 10.87
N TYR A 151 26.64 -10.89 11.69
CA TYR A 151 25.88 -12.13 11.87
C TYR A 151 25.14 -12.57 10.59
N LEU A 152 24.54 -11.64 9.86
CA LEU A 152 23.86 -11.92 8.58
C LEU A 152 24.83 -12.23 7.43
N SER A 153 26.08 -11.77 7.50
CA SER A 153 27.16 -12.15 6.58
C SER A 153 27.86 -13.45 6.96
N SER A 154 27.45 -14.12 8.04
CA SER A 154 27.97 -15.43 8.39
C SER A 154 27.55 -16.45 7.34
N PRO A 155 28.49 -17.19 6.73
CA PRO A 155 28.19 -18.17 5.69
C PRO A 155 27.23 -19.27 6.21
N PHE A 156 27.23 -19.53 7.52
CA PHE A 156 26.33 -20.48 8.17
C PHE A 156 24.86 -20.00 8.17
N VAL A 157 24.62 -18.70 8.42
CA VAL A 157 23.27 -18.12 8.42
C VAL A 157 22.77 -17.93 6.98
N GLN A 158 23.65 -17.57 6.04
CA GLN A 158 23.31 -17.55 4.61
C GLN A 158 22.92 -18.94 4.09
N PHE A 159 23.54 -20.02 4.59
CA PHE A 159 23.18 -21.38 4.20
C PHE A 159 21.75 -21.74 4.64
N ILE A 160 21.33 -21.33 5.85
CA ILE A 160 19.99 -21.59 6.40
C ILE A 160 18.91 -20.75 5.69
N VAL A 161 19.18 -19.49 5.35
CA VAL A 161 18.19 -18.61 4.67
C VAL A 161 18.01 -18.99 3.20
N LEU A 162 19.01 -19.59 2.54
CA LEU A 162 18.92 -20.04 1.14
C LEU A 162 18.34 -21.46 0.99
N THR A 163 18.06 -22.18 2.08
CA THR A 163 17.47 -23.53 2.06
C THR A 163 15.97 -23.59 2.35
N TYR A 164 15.30 -22.43 2.48
CA TYR A 164 13.83 -22.32 2.60
C TYR A 164 13.23 -21.48 1.47
#